data_AF-A0A957ZFJ7-F1
#
_entry.id   AF-A0A957ZFJ7-F1
#
_cell.length_a   1.000
_cell.length_b   1.000
_cell.length_c   1.000
_cell.angle_alpha   90.00
_cell.angle_beta   90.00
_cell.angle_gamma   90.00
#
_symmetry.space_group_name_H-M   'P 1'
#
loop_
_entity.id
_entity.type
_entity.pdbx_description
1 polymer ?
#
loop_
_entity_poly.entity_id
_entity_poly.type
_entity_poly.pdbx_seq_one_letter_code
_entity_poly.pdbx_strand_id
1 'polypeptide(L)'
;RGNPGDGLFHIYTGGWVTTAVSRDQAGNFDFFYTPRGLSFPLWQAYTPSEEFDTVSDRLGRRDFKTMDERKELFAQALDLSMQDSIRIWLVDQLGASPYRTDIAVAADLAGGINGSALWPYTLRKGQDDGASVTIASPSILPEPWNPVAGSNWVYDTMLQRGMSDGGVLPDPFTGLSWPQRIERAEVTIQTGLPVVKSLDWVDLQFADTIEVPADAWIDWDTETQKFITVGEKYPEGLTALRKSVVYYPSDLYDIKWQDGSNLTLADFILGNIMTYERANEASPIYDEAAVPSFEQFQESFRGWRIVQEDPLVIEAYSDLYGLDAEANVATFFPGGGAWHLLGMGIMAESAGELAFSSDKADAKEVEWMNYIAGPSLEILKAKLDEAAADSYIPYEPTMSAYITPDEAAARWSNLEAWYAEKGHFWVDLGPYYLEDAFPVEGTVLLKRNPDFTDPADKWLRFQEPMIADVVVDGPGRVTIGEEATYDVLVTFKGEAYPTSDINTVKYLV
;
A
#
# COMPACT_ATOMS: atom_id res chain seq x y z
N ARG A 1 -7.60 -13.68 16.65
CA ARG A 1 -7.16 -14.67 15.62
C ARG A 1 -6.43 -15.77 16.36
N GLY A 2 -6.39 -17.00 15.86
CA GLY A 2 -5.73 -18.12 16.53
C GLY A 2 -5.16 -19.08 15.51
N ASN A 3 -4.21 -19.91 15.92
CA ASN A 3 -3.63 -20.92 15.06
C ASN A 3 -4.64 -22.05 14.83
N PRO A 4 -5.08 -22.32 13.58
CA PRO A 4 -6.01 -23.43 13.31
C PRO A 4 -5.47 -24.79 13.78
N GLY A 5 -4.14 -24.94 13.83
CA GLY A 5 -3.45 -26.13 14.34
C GLY A 5 -3.74 -26.45 15.80
N ASP A 6 -4.19 -25.48 16.60
CA ASP A 6 -4.53 -25.69 18.02
C ASP A 6 -5.79 -26.53 18.20
N GLY A 7 -6.63 -26.67 17.16
CA GLY A 7 -7.87 -27.45 17.21
C GLY A 7 -8.94 -26.89 18.16
N LEU A 8 -8.84 -25.61 18.52
CA LEU A 8 -9.74 -24.96 19.49
C LEU A 8 -11.09 -24.54 18.88
N PHE A 9 -11.21 -24.53 17.55
CA PHE A 9 -12.45 -24.23 16.83
C PHE A 9 -12.53 -25.04 15.53
N HIS A 10 -13.76 -25.24 15.04
CA HIS A 10 -14.02 -25.87 13.73
C HIS A 10 -14.62 -24.86 12.74
N ILE A 11 -15.42 -23.91 13.22
CA ILE A 11 -16.07 -22.87 12.43
C ILE A 11 -16.03 -21.58 13.24
N TYR A 12 -15.76 -20.45 12.57
CA TYR A 12 -15.93 -19.12 13.11
C TYR A 12 -16.49 -18.19 12.04
N THR A 13 -17.12 -17.09 12.44
CA THR A 13 -17.56 -16.04 11.52
C THR A 13 -16.55 -14.91 11.53
N GLY A 14 -16.02 -14.56 10.36
CA GLY A 14 -15.17 -13.40 10.13
C GLY A 14 -15.86 -12.37 9.24
N GLY A 15 -15.32 -11.16 9.22
CA GLY A 15 -15.69 -10.12 8.27
C GLY A 15 -14.46 -9.59 7.56
N TRP A 16 -14.63 -9.13 6.33
CA TRP A 16 -13.61 -8.40 5.59
C TRP A 16 -14.18 -7.06 5.16
N VAL A 17 -13.40 -6.00 5.27
CA VAL A 17 -13.78 -4.66 4.83
C VAL A 17 -12.83 -4.27 3.71
N THR A 18 -13.39 -3.97 2.55
CA THR A 18 -12.66 -3.34 1.46
C THR A 18 -12.27 -1.93 1.88
N THR A 19 -11.00 -1.55 1.73
CA THR A 19 -10.49 -0.27 2.24
C THR A 19 -10.44 0.82 1.17
N ALA A 20 -10.73 0.53 -0.09
CA ALA A 20 -10.82 1.51 -1.17
C ALA A 20 -11.71 0.98 -2.31
N VAL A 21 -12.23 1.87 -3.16
CA VAL A 21 -12.89 1.44 -4.41
C VAL A 21 -11.92 0.59 -5.25
N SER A 22 -12.22 -0.69 -5.40
CA SER A 22 -11.36 -1.63 -6.12
C SER A 22 -11.53 -1.48 -7.63
N ARG A 23 -10.42 -1.32 -8.35
CA ARG A 23 -10.40 -1.25 -9.82
C ARG A 23 -10.20 -2.61 -10.49
N ASP A 24 -9.72 -3.58 -9.73
CA ASP A 24 -9.51 -4.95 -10.16
C ASP A 24 -9.56 -5.91 -8.97
N GLN A 25 -10.35 -6.98 -9.10
CA GLN A 25 -10.55 -8.00 -8.07
C GLN A 25 -9.89 -9.34 -8.42
N ALA A 26 -9.03 -9.40 -9.45
CA ALA A 26 -8.40 -10.64 -9.91
C ALA A 26 -7.60 -11.35 -8.81
N GLY A 27 -6.88 -10.59 -7.98
CA GLY A 27 -6.09 -11.14 -6.88
C GLY A 27 -6.87 -11.67 -5.69
N ASN A 28 -8.21 -11.56 -5.64
CA ASN A 28 -8.97 -12.01 -4.48
C ASN A 28 -8.91 -13.52 -4.25
N PHE A 29 -8.87 -14.33 -5.32
CA PHE A 29 -8.78 -15.78 -5.18
C PHE A 29 -7.44 -16.17 -4.55
N ASP A 30 -6.37 -15.57 -5.04
CA ASP A 30 -5.04 -15.80 -4.48
C ASP A 30 -4.96 -15.34 -3.03
N PHE A 31 -5.43 -14.11 -2.76
CA PHE A 31 -5.41 -13.57 -1.42
C PHE A 31 -6.22 -14.40 -0.43
N PHE A 32 -7.43 -14.85 -0.76
CA PHE A 32 -8.31 -15.46 0.24
C PHE A 32 -8.17 -16.98 0.40
N TYR A 33 -7.57 -17.67 -0.57
CA TYR A 33 -7.58 -19.12 -0.65
C TYR A 33 -6.19 -19.77 -0.70
N THR A 34 -5.11 -18.98 -0.73
CA THR A 34 -3.74 -19.51 -0.84
C THR A 34 -2.84 -18.97 0.27
N PRO A 35 -1.72 -19.64 0.58
CA PRO A 35 -0.72 -19.14 1.52
C PRO A 35 -0.07 -17.80 1.13
N ARG A 36 -0.21 -17.37 -0.14
CA ARG A 36 0.36 -16.10 -0.63
C ARG A 36 -0.35 -14.85 -0.10
N GLY A 37 -1.53 -14.98 0.51
CA GLY A 37 -2.32 -13.82 0.96
C GLY A 37 -1.76 -13.06 2.17
N LEU A 38 -1.52 -13.72 3.30
CA LEU A 38 -1.04 -13.08 4.54
C LEU A 38 -0.14 -14.02 5.33
N SER A 39 0.88 -13.49 6.00
CA SER A 39 1.77 -14.22 6.93
C SER A 39 1.11 -14.53 8.29
N PHE A 40 -0.19 -14.83 8.30
CA PHE A 40 -0.92 -15.21 9.50
C PHE A 40 -1.14 -16.73 9.51
N PRO A 41 -1.15 -17.38 10.70
CA PRO A 41 -1.29 -18.84 10.79
C PRO A 41 -2.47 -19.43 10.01
N LEU A 42 -3.60 -18.70 9.94
CA LEU A 42 -4.76 -19.14 9.17
C LEU A 42 -4.48 -19.25 7.67
N TRP A 43 -3.81 -18.25 7.09
CA TRP A 43 -3.48 -18.24 5.67
C TRP A 43 -2.42 -19.28 5.33
N GLN A 44 -1.42 -19.42 6.20
CA GLN A 44 -0.36 -20.40 6.03
C GLN A 44 -0.87 -21.86 6.13
N ALA A 45 -2.08 -22.07 6.66
CA ALA A 45 -2.73 -23.38 6.70
C ALA A 45 -3.51 -23.75 5.43
N TYR A 46 -3.60 -22.87 4.43
CA TYR A 46 -4.37 -23.15 3.21
C TYR A 46 -3.66 -24.13 2.28
N THR A 47 -4.42 -25.09 1.77
CA THR A 47 -3.92 -26.15 0.86
C THR A 47 -4.86 -26.32 -0.33
N PRO A 48 -5.00 -25.30 -1.21
CA PRO A 48 -5.84 -25.41 -2.40
C PRO A 48 -5.36 -26.54 -3.33
N SER A 49 -6.23 -27.02 -4.21
CA SER A 49 -5.81 -27.94 -5.28
C SER A 49 -4.81 -27.26 -6.21
N GLU A 50 -3.91 -28.03 -6.82
CA GLU A 50 -2.90 -27.50 -7.77
C GLU A 50 -3.53 -26.69 -8.91
N GLU A 51 -4.68 -27.14 -9.42
CA GLU A 51 -5.45 -26.44 -10.45
C GLU A 51 -5.95 -25.08 -9.96
N PHE A 52 -6.52 -25.02 -8.75
CA PHE A 52 -7.03 -23.77 -8.18
C PHE A 52 -5.90 -22.81 -7.80
N ASP A 53 -4.79 -23.34 -7.27
CA ASP A 53 -3.60 -22.56 -6.97
C ASP A 53 -3.05 -21.90 -8.24
N THR A 54 -2.92 -22.66 -9.32
CA THR A 54 -2.44 -22.17 -10.62
C THR A 54 -3.34 -21.06 -11.19
N VAL A 55 -4.66 -21.26 -11.19
CA VAL A 55 -5.59 -20.24 -11.72
C VAL A 55 -5.59 -18.99 -10.83
N SER A 56 -5.51 -19.16 -9.51
CA SER A 56 -5.45 -18.06 -8.55
C SER A 56 -4.18 -17.24 -8.72
N ASP A 57 -3.02 -17.90 -8.86
CA ASP A 57 -1.74 -17.24 -9.10
C ASP A 57 -1.74 -16.49 -10.44
N ARG A 58 -2.23 -17.09 -11.54
CA ARG A 58 -2.36 -16.40 -12.83
C ARG A 58 -3.23 -15.14 -12.73
N LEU A 59 -4.35 -15.21 -12.02
CA LEU A 59 -5.20 -14.04 -11.79
C LEU A 59 -4.51 -13.00 -10.87
N GLY A 60 -3.83 -13.44 -9.81
CA GLY A 60 -3.09 -12.59 -8.87
C GLY A 60 -1.97 -11.82 -9.56
N ARG A 61 -1.22 -12.49 -10.43
CA ARG A 61 -0.15 -11.89 -11.25
C ARG A 61 -0.64 -11.24 -12.54
N ARG A 62 -1.96 -11.26 -12.79
CA ARG A 62 -2.60 -10.72 -14.00
C ARG A 62 -1.98 -11.28 -15.29
N ASP A 63 -1.62 -12.55 -15.26
CA ASP A 63 -1.10 -13.32 -16.40
C ASP A 63 -2.24 -13.69 -17.38
N PHE A 64 -2.73 -12.67 -18.08
CA PHE A 64 -3.64 -12.76 -19.19
C PHE A 64 -3.27 -11.71 -20.23
N LYS A 65 -3.68 -11.90 -21.49
CA LYS A 65 -3.42 -10.94 -22.58
C LYS A 65 -4.65 -10.15 -22.99
N THR A 66 -5.84 -10.65 -22.66
CA THR A 66 -7.11 -10.07 -23.08
C THR A 66 -8.15 -10.14 -21.98
N MET A 67 -9.18 -9.29 -22.10
CA MET A 67 -10.31 -9.32 -21.17
C MET A 67 -11.15 -10.60 -21.30
N ASP A 68 -11.14 -11.25 -22.46
CA ASP A 68 -11.82 -12.54 -22.67
C ASP A 68 -11.09 -13.67 -21.93
N GLU A 69 -9.76 -13.74 -22.04
CA GLU A 69 -8.95 -14.69 -21.27
C GLU A 69 -9.12 -14.46 -19.76
N ARG A 70 -9.07 -13.20 -19.31
CA ARG A 70 -9.35 -12.85 -17.91
C ARG A 70 -10.72 -13.36 -17.46
N LYS A 71 -11.75 -13.20 -18.30
CA LYS A 71 -13.10 -13.68 -18.01
C LYS A 71 -13.15 -15.20 -17.87
N GLU A 72 -12.44 -15.94 -18.72
CA GLU A 72 -12.34 -17.40 -18.63
C GLU A 72 -11.64 -17.87 -17.35
N LEU A 73 -10.54 -17.22 -16.97
CA LEU A 73 -9.85 -17.47 -15.70
C LEU A 73 -10.76 -17.23 -14.49
N PHE A 74 -11.48 -16.11 -14.49
CA PHE A 74 -12.46 -15.81 -13.44
C PHE A 74 -13.56 -16.88 -13.35
N ALA A 75 -14.06 -17.37 -14.47
CA ALA A 75 -15.10 -18.40 -14.47
C ALA A 75 -14.59 -19.70 -13.85
N GLN A 76 -13.34 -20.09 -14.14
CA GLN A 76 -12.69 -21.26 -13.54
C GLN A 76 -12.45 -21.05 -12.03
N ALA A 77 -11.88 -19.92 -11.63
CA ALA A 77 -11.60 -19.61 -10.23
C ALA A 77 -12.87 -19.55 -9.37
N LEU A 78 -13.98 -19.03 -9.91
CA LEU A 78 -15.27 -19.03 -9.22
C LEU A 78 -15.79 -20.43 -8.97
N ASP A 79 -15.67 -21.34 -9.94
CA ASP A 79 -16.10 -22.73 -9.75
C ASP A 79 -15.20 -23.46 -8.75
N LEU A 80 -13.88 -23.36 -8.91
CA LEU A 80 -12.89 -24.00 -8.05
C LEU A 80 -12.93 -23.49 -6.61
N SER A 81 -13.11 -22.19 -6.40
CA SER A 81 -13.24 -21.62 -5.05
C SER A 81 -14.48 -22.11 -4.31
N MET A 82 -15.57 -22.41 -5.03
CA MET A 82 -16.76 -23.03 -4.47
C MET A 82 -16.57 -24.52 -4.17
N GLN A 83 -15.71 -25.23 -4.91
CA GLN A 83 -15.35 -26.62 -4.61
C GLN A 83 -14.41 -26.71 -3.40
N ASP A 84 -13.42 -25.81 -3.31
CA ASP A 84 -12.48 -25.73 -2.20
C ASP A 84 -13.19 -25.33 -0.90
N SER A 85 -14.01 -24.27 -0.96
CA SER A 85 -14.92 -23.87 0.12
C SER A 85 -14.26 -23.69 1.50
N ILE A 86 -12.96 -23.40 1.57
CA ILE A 86 -12.29 -23.06 2.84
C ILE A 86 -12.88 -21.80 3.49
N ARG A 87 -13.56 -20.97 2.68
CA ARG A 87 -14.40 -19.84 3.09
C ARG A 87 -15.78 -19.96 2.47
N ILE A 88 -16.80 -19.67 3.29
CA ILE A 88 -18.19 -19.57 2.86
C ILE A 88 -18.63 -18.10 2.99
N TRP A 89 -18.78 -17.42 1.85
CA TRP A 89 -19.24 -16.03 1.82
C TRP A 89 -20.75 -15.98 2.06
N LEU A 90 -21.19 -15.32 3.13
CA LEU A 90 -22.57 -15.37 3.61
C LEU A 90 -23.41 -14.16 3.18
N VAL A 91 -22.89 -12.95 3.38
CA VAL A 91 -23.64 -11.71 3.16
C VAL A 91 -22.70 -10.61 2.67
N ASP A 92 -23.22 -9.74 1.83
CA ASP A 92 -22.65 -8.42 1.55
C ASP A 92 -23.47 -7.36 2.31
N GLN A 93 -22.81 -6.37 2.92
CA GLN A 93 -23.45 -5.39 3.80
C GLN A 93 -23.23 -3.97 3.34
N LEU A 94 -24.29 -3.16 3.41
CA LEU A 94 -24.17 -1.71 3.36
C LEU A 94 -23.68 -1.20 4.72
N GLY A 95 -22.53 -0.52 4.72
CA GLY A 95 -22.00 0.17 5.89
C GLY A 95 -22.51 1.60 6.02
N ALA A 96 -22.53 2.15 7.23
CA ALA A 96 -22.77 3.56 7.48
C ALA A 96 -21.73 4.10 8.47
N SER A 97 -21.18 5.29 8.19
CA SER A 97 -20.27 6.00 9.10
C SER A 97 -20.99 7.25 9.62
N PRO A 98 -21.67 7.20 10.78
CA PRO A 98 -22.36 8.36 11.33
C PRO A 98 -21.36 9.38 11.87
N TYR A 99 -21.52 10.64 11.48
CA TYR A 99 -20.75 11.76 12.04
C TYR A 99 -21.67 12.97 12.28
N ARG A 100 -21.21 13.91 13.11
CA ARG A 100 -21.98 15.12 13.43
C ARG A 100 -22.07 16.04 12.21
N THR A 101 -23.16 16.78 12.07
CA THR A 101 -23.38 17.69 10.93
C THR A 101 -22.39 18.85 10.82
N ASP A 102 -21.62 19.13 11.88
CA ASP A 102 -20.52 20.10 11.87
C ASP A 102 -19.17 19.50 11.47
N ILE A 103 -19.10 18.21 11.12
CA ILE A 103 -17.91 17.53 10.62
C ILE A 103 -18.00 17.41 9.09
N ALA A 104 -16.91 17.72 8.39
CA ALA A 104 -16.72 17.42 6.98
C ALA A 104 -15.47 16.55 6.82
N VAL A 105 -15.57 15.46 6.06
CA VAL A 105 -14.48 14.49 5.87
C VAL A 105 -14.77 13.66 4.61
N ALA A 106 -13.75 13.38 3.80
CA ALA A 106 -13.87 12.48 2.67
C ALA A 106 -14.12 11.06 3.15
N ALA A 107 -15.08 10.39 2.53
CA ALA A 107 -15.38 8.98 2.75
C ALA A 107 -15.21 8.23 1.43
N ASP A 108 -14.57 7.07 1.49
CA ASP A 108 -14.48 6.18 0.33
C ASP A 108 -15.84 5.50 0.10
N LEU A 109 -16.27 5.35 -1.15
CA LEU A 109 -17.57 4.74 -1.48
C LEU A 109 -17.65 3.26 -1.11
N ALA A 110 -16.51 2.55 -1.07
CA ALA A 110 -16.44 1.16 -0.64
C ALA A 110 -15.98 1.04 0.83
N GLY A 111 -14.95 1.80 1.23
CA GLY A 111 -14.30 1.69 2.53
C GLY A 111 -14.83 2.62 3.62
N GLY A 112 -15.74 3.53 3.30
CA GLY A 112 -16.24 4.54 4.23
C GLY A 112 -15.14 5.47 4.73
N ILE A 113 -15.33 6.06 5.91
CA ILE A 113 -14.32 6.96 6.51
C ILE A 113 -13.08 6.18 6.93
N ASN A 114 -13.25 4.99 7.52
CA ASN A 114 -12.14 4.18 8.00
C ASN A 114 -11.24 3.71 6.85
N GLY A 115 -11.81 3.44 5.67
CA GLY A 115 -11.08 3.09 4.46
C GLY A 115 -10.51 4.30 3.70
N SER A 116 -11.04 5.51 3.85
CA SER A 116 -10.57 6.62 3.03
C SER A 116 -9.13 7.02 3.35
N ALA A 117 -8.21 6.88 2.39
CA ALA A 117 -6.87 7.44 2.53
C ALA A 117 -6.88 8.99 2.65
N LEU A 118 -7.99 9.64 2.25
CA LEU A 118 -8.15 11.09 2.29
C LEU A 118 -8.79 11.62 3.57
N TRP A 119 -9.20 10.75 4.52
CA TRP A 119 -9.76 11.20 5.80
C TRP A 119 -8.85 12.21 6.54
N PRO A 120 -7.51 12.01 6.65
CA PRO A 120 -6.70 12.87 7.49
C PRO A 120 -6.45 14.24 6.82
N TYR A 121 -6.47 14.29 5.49
CA TYR A 121 -6.28 15.52 4.72
C TYR A 121 -7.53 16.40 4.68
N THR A 122 -8.72 15.79 4.80
CA THR A 122 -10.00 16.46 4.57
C THR A 122 -10.83 16.69 5.83
N LEU A 123 -10.46 16.09 6.96
CA LEU A 123 -11.19 16.25 8.23
C LEU A 123 -11.24 17.72 8.66
N ARG A 124 -12.45 18.23 8.86
CA ARG A 124 -12.74 19.57 9.34
C ARG A 124 -13.91 19.56 10.32
N LYS A 125 -13.90 20.52 11.24
CA LYS A 125 -14.99 20.78 12.17
C LYS A 125 -15.38 22.25 12.09
N GLY A 126 -16.55 22.53 11.51
CA GLY A 126 -17.00 23.88 11.25
C GLY A 126 -16.04 24.65 10.32
N GLN A 127 -15.79 25.92 10.64
CA GLN A 127 -14.83 26.79 9.96
C GLN A 127 -13.57 27.03 10.81
N ASP A 128 -13.41 26.27 11.90
CA ASP A 128 -12.36 26.51 12.89
C ASP A 128 -11.08 25.77 12.50
N ASP A 129 -10.01 26.52 12.27
CA ASP A 129 -8.68 25.95 12.12
C ASP A 129 -8.20 25.34 13.45
N GLY A 130 -7.65 24.13 13.39
CA GLY A 130 -7.04 23.47 14.56
C GLY A 130 -8.03 22.88 15.57
N ALA A 131 -9.30 22.70 15.20
CA ALA A 131 -10.29 22.08 16.08
C ALA A 131 -9.99 20.62 16.42
N SER A 132 -10.29 20.20 17.65
CA SER A 132 -10.20 18.79 18.06
C SER A 132 -11.47 18.02 17.70
N VAL A 133 -11.27 16.79 17.19
CA VAL A 133 -12.31 15.83 16.84
C VAL A 133 -12.08 14.54 17.64
N THR A 134 -13.15 13.99 18.20
CA THR A 134 -13.15 12.67 18.82
C THR A 134 -13.81 11.69 17.86
N ILE A 135 -13.08 10.65 17.47
CA ILE A 135 -13.56 9.58 16.60
C ILE A 135 -13.84 8.36 17.48
N ALA A 136 -15.07 7.89 17.49
CA ALA A 136 -15.41 6.62 18.13
C ALA A 136 -15.06 5.49 17.16
N SER A 137 -14.23 4.54 17.60
CA SER A 137 -13.88 3.36 16.81
C SER A 137 -14.39 2.09 17.50
N PRO A 138 -14.97 1.13 16.75
CA PRO A 138 -15.40 -0.17 17.28
C PRO A 138 -14.30 -1.02 17.91
N SER A 139 -13.05 -0.85 17.48
CA SER A 139 -11.86 -1.52 18.03
C SER A 139 -10.66 -0.59 17.89
N ILE A 140 -9.79 -0.57 18.90
CA ILE A 140 -8.64 0.32 18.97
C ILE A 140 -7.45 -0.50 19.46
N LEU A 141 -6.36 -0.53 18.69
CA LEU A 141 -5.11 -1.23 19.00
C LEU A 141 -5.25 -2.74 19.33
N PRO A 142 -6.06 -3.53 18.58
CA PRO A 142 -6.17 -4.98 18.81
C PRO A 142 -4.91 -5.78 18.49
N GLU A 143 -4.00 -5.24 17.67
CA GLU A 143 -2.76 -5.92 17.23
C GLU A 143 -1.56 -4.96 17.30
N PRO A 144 -0.32 -5.48 17.44
CA PRO A 144 0.91 -4.71 17.39
C PRO A 144 1.03 -3.80 16.15
N TRP A 145 1.54 -2.58 16.33
CA TRP A 145 1.89 -1.73 15.20
C TRP A 145 3.37 -1.91 14.88
N ASN A 146 3.64 -2.49 13.73
CA ASN A 146 4.96 -2.50 13.12
C ASN A 146 4.84 -2.30 11.60
N PRO A 147 5.80 -1.64 10.96
CA PRO A 147 5.72 -1.28 9.54
C PRO A 147 6.02 -2.43 8.57
N VAL A 148 6.37 -3.63 9.04
CA VAL A 148 6.85 -4.75 8.21
C VAL A 148 5.78 -5.84 8.06
N ALA A 149 5.22 -6.31 9.16
CA ALA A 149 4.21 -7.37 9.25
C ALA A 149 3.33 -7.20 10.50
N GLY A 150 2.86 -5.98 10.77
CA GLY A 150 2.04 -5.62 11.93
C GLY A 150 0.52 -5.71 11.69
N SER A 151 -0.24 -4.97 12.50
CA SER A 151 -1.70 -4.94 12.45
C SER A 151 -2.22 -4.60 11.05
N ASN A 152 -3.16 -5.42 10.58
CA ASN A 152 -3.94 -5.14 9.37
C ASN A 152 -5.42 -4.83 9.67
N TRP A 153 -5.75 -4.57 10.93
CA TRP A 153 -7.12 -4.20 11.30
C TRP A 153 -7.50 -2.85 10.70
N VAL A 154 -8.70 -2.75 10.11
CA VAL A 154 -9.15 -1.53 9.42
C VAL A 154 -9.11 -0.28 10.29
N TYR A 155 -9.35 -0.44 11.60
CA TYR A 155 -9.34 0.67 12.55
C TYR A 155 -7.93 1.13 12.90
N ASP A 156 -6.97 0.21 12.98
CA ASP A 156 -5.56 0.54 13.19
C ASP A 156 -4.98 1.16 11.92
N THR A 157 -5.22 0.52 10.77
CA THR A 157 -4.73 1.01 9.48
C THR A 157 -5.36 2.35 9.08
N MET A 158 -6.56 2.69 9.56
CA MET A 158 -7.11 4.06 9.43
C MET A 158 -6.17 5.07 10.10
N LEU A 159 -5.77 4.81 11.34
CA LEU A 159 -4.90 5.69 12.12
C LEU A 159 -3.48 5.73 11.53
N GLN A 160 -2.91 4.58 11.19
CA GLN A 160 -1.62 4.46 10.51
C GLN A 160 -1.58 5.28 9.22
N ARG A 161 -2.61 5.17 8.35
CA ARG A 161 -2.74 6.01 7.14
C ARG A 161 -2.91 7.49 7.46
N GLY A 162 -3.49 7.82 8.61
CA GLY A 162 -3.56 9.19 9.12
C GLY A 162 -2.20 9.82 9.38
N MET A 163 -1.21 8.99 9.70
CA MET A 163 0.16 9.40 10.02
C MET A 163 1.15 9.11 8.91
N SER A 164 0.73 8.42 7.85
CA SER A 164 1.58 8.10 6.71
C SER A 164 1.36 9.04 5.54
N ASP A 165 2.27 8.99 4.58
CA ASP A 165 2.15 9.69 3.30
C ASP A 165 2.62 8.77 2.17
N GLY A 166 2.26 9.10 0.93
CA GLY A 166 2.48 8.21 -0.21
C GLY A 166 2.92 8.92 -1.48
N GLY A 167 3.48 8.16 -2.42
CA GLY A 167 3.71 8.64 -3.78
C GLY A 167 2.40 9.01 -4.47
N VAL A 168 1.36 8.21 -4.24
CA VAL A 168 -0.01 8.41 -4.71
C VAL A 168 -1.04 8.15 -3.61
N LEU A 169 -2.23 8.71 -3.74
CA LEU A 169 -3.39 8.43 -2.88
C LEU A 169 -4.58 7.97 -3.75
N PRO A 170 -5.34 6.95 -3.33
CA PRO A 170 -6.50 6.51 -4.08
C PRO A 170 -7.63 7.53 -3.99
N ASP A 171 -8.28 7.78 -5.13
CA ASP A 171 -9.52 8.51 -5.24
C ASP A 171 -10.61 7.78 -4.44
N PRO A 172 -11.28 8.42 -3.47
CA PRO A 172 -12.27 7.76 -2.63
C PRO A 172 -13.55 7.36 -3.39
N PHE A 173 -13.75 7.86 -4.60
CA PHE A 173 -14.97 7.65 -5.39
C PHE A 173 -14.74 6.74 -6.59
N THR A 174 -13.54 6.78 -7.16
CA THR A 174 -13.20 5.98 -8.36
C THR A 174 -12.14 4.92 -8.10
N GLY A 175 -11.34 5.05 -7.05
CA GLY A 175 -10.19 4.18 -6.78
C GLY A 175 -8.97 4.44 -7.68
N LEU A 176 -9.00 5.46 -8.55
CA LEU A 176 -7.85 5.83 -9.36
C LEU A 176 -6.76 6.48 -8.50
N SER A 177 -5.49 6.26 -8.83
CA SER A 177 -4.38 6.86 -8.10
C SER A 177 -4.19 8.33 -8.49
N TRP A 178 -4.22 9.24 -7.51
CA TRP A 178 -3.82 10.64 -7.67
C TRP A 178 -2.42 10.89 -7.11
N PRO A 179 -1.60 11.74 -7.75
CA PRO A 179 -0.26 12.04 -7.28
C PRO A 179 -0.31 12.79 -5.94
N GLN A 180 0.57 12.39 -5.02
CA GLN A 180 0.74 13.03 -3.70
C GLN A 180 2.17 13.53 -3.52
N ARG A 181 3.17 12.64 -3.64
CA ARG A 181 4.61 12.96 -3.64
C ARG A 181 5.30 12.74 -4.99
N ILE A 182 4.52 12.57 -6.05
CA ILE A 182 5.00 12.41 -7.42
C ILE A 182 4.56 13.62 -8.24
N GLU A 183 5.44 14.15 -9.10
CA GLU A 183 5.10 15.25 -10.00
C GLU A 183 4.38 14.72 -11.25
N ARG A 184 4.94 13.67 -11.87
CA ARG A 184 4.39 13.00 -13.06
C ARG A 184 4.97 11.60 -13.22
N ALA A 185 4.32 10.77 -14.03
CA ALA A 185 4.84 9.45 -14.38
C ALA A 185 4.64 9.12 -15.86
N GLU A 186 5.51 8.26 -16.39
CA GLU A 186 5.40 7.69 -17.73
C GLU A 186 5.33 6.16 -17.61
N VAL A 187 4.32 5.56 -18.23
CA VAL A 187 4.11 4.12 -18.27
C VAL A 187 4.19 3.64 -19.71
N THR A 188 5.09 2.71 -19.97
CA THR A 188 5.16 1.99 -21.25
C THR A 188 4.69 0.55 -21.04
N ILE A 189 3.73 0.12 -21.84
CA ILE A 189 3.13 -1.22 -21.80
C ILE A 189 3.45 -1.97 -23.09
N GLN A 190 3.64 -3.28 -23.01
CA GLN A 190 3.79 -4.11 -24.21
C GLN A 190 2.54 -3.99 -25.10
N THR A 191 2.75 -3.74 -26.41
CA THR A 191 1.68 -3.69 -27.40
C THR A 191 0.78 -4.93 -27.32
N GLY A 192 -0.53 -4.70 -27.19
CA GLY A 192 -1.56 -5.76 -27.17
C GLY A 192 -2.17 -6.04 -25.80
N LEU A 193 -1.58 -5.54 -24.71
CA LEU A 193 -2.17 -5.67 -23.37
C LEU A 193 -3.31 -4.66 -23.15
N PRO A 194 -4.36 -5.02 -22.37
CA PRO A 194 -5.60 -4.25 -22.28
C PRO A 194 -5.51 -3.12 -21.24
N VAL A 195 -4.53 -2.21 -21.38
CA VAL A 195 -4.31 -1.09 -20.45
C VAL A 195 -4.92 0.20 -21.00
N VAL A 196 -5.62 0.94 -20.14
CA VAL A 196 -6.23 2.24 -20.46
C VAL A 196 -5.70 3.33 -19.55
N LYS A 197 -5.89 4.60 -19.94
CA LYS A 197 -5.54 5.77 -19.15
C LYS A 197 -6.80 6.58 -18.83
N SER A 198 -6.89 7.12 -17.61
CA SER A 198 -8.00 7.96 -17.16
C SER A 198 -7.59 9.39 -16.75
N LEU A 199 -6.42 9.57 -16.14
CA LEU A 199 -5.93 10.82 -15.55
C LEU A 199 -4.73 11.39 -16.31
N ASP A 200 -4.60 12.72 -16.31
CA ASP A 200 -3.59 13.42 -17.11
C ASP A 200 -2.16 13.40 -16.54
N TRP A 201 -1.98 13.06 -15.25
CA TRP A 201 -0.67 13.08 -14.59
C TRP A 201 0.25 11.91 -15.00
N VAL A 202 -0.32 10.90 -15.68
CA VAL A 202 0.40 9.75 -16.23
C VAL A 202 0.38 9.82 -17.75
N ASP A 203 1.51 9.52 -18.38
CA ASP A 203 1.56 9.25 -19.81
C ASP A 203 1.53 7.73 -20.07
N LEU A 204 0.69 7.29 -21.01
CA LEU A 204 0.60 5.89 -21.41
C LEU A 204 1.13 5.74 -22.83
N GLN A 205 2.12 4.87 -22.99
CA GLN A 205 2.75 4.53 -24.27
C GLN A 205 2.73 3.00 -24.47
N PHE A 206 2.75 2.58 -25.74
CA PHE A 206 2.88 1.17 -26.10
C PHE A 206 4.15 0.93 -26.90
N ALA A 207 4.84 -0.17 -26.62
CA ALA A 207 6.02 -0.62 -27.35
C ALA A 207 5.98 -2.13 -27.58
N ASP A 208 6.48 -2.59 -28.73
CA ASP A 208 6.50 -4.03 -29.04
C ASP A 208 7.48 -4.80 -28.14
N THR A 209 8.55 -4.14 -27.68
CA THR A 209 9.56 -4.69 -26.79
C THR A 209 10.03 -3.63 -25.82
N ILE A 210 10.16 -4.00 -24.54
CA ILE A 210 10.68 -3.16 -23.47
C ILE A 210 11.92 -3.86 -22.93
N GLU A 211 13.09 -3.39 -23.33
CA GLU A 211 14.37 -3.89 -22.83
C GLU A 211 14.62 -3.37 -21.41
N VAL A 212 15.10 -4.24 -20.54
CA VAL A 212 15.51 -3.88 -19.19
C VAL A 212 17.01 -3.51 -19.19
N PRO A 213 17.39 -2.33 -18.69
CA PRO A 213 18.77 -1.88 -18.60
C PRO A 213 19.63 -2.84 -17.78
N ALA A 214 20.85 -3.09 -18.25
CA ALA A 214 21.79 -3.97 -17.58
C ALA A 214 22.20 -3.50 -16.17
N ASP A 215 22.09 -2.21 -15.88
CA ASP A 215 22.37 -1.61 -14.56
C ASP A 215 21.18 -1.63 -13.61
N ALA A 216 20.00 -2.09 -14.03
CA ALA A 216 18.85 -2.23 -13.14
C ALA A 216 19.09 -3.32 -12.10
N TRP A 217 18.72 -3.07 -10.85
CA TRP A 217 18.75 -4.03 -9.75
C TRP A 217 17.57 -4.97 -9.87
N ILE A 218 17.83 -6.27 -10.00
CA ILE A 218 16.81 -7.31 -10.15
C ILE A 218 16.74 -8.23 -8.95
N ASP A 219 17.86 -8.38 -8.23
CA ASP A 219 17.97 -9.31 -7.12
C ASP A 219 18.93 -8.79 -6.04
N TRP A 220 19.05 -9.51 -4.94
CA TRP A 220 19.86 -9.15 -3.78
C TRP A 220 20.65 -10.36 -3.27
N ASP A 221 21.95 -10.19 -3.09
CA ASP A 221 22.81 -11.16 -2.43
C ASP A 221 22.86 -10.84 -0.92
N THR A 222 22.18 -11.67 -0.13
CA THR A 222 22.13 -11.57 1.34
C THR A 222 23.48 -11.78 2.02
N GLU A 223 24.37 -12.61 1.47
CA GLU A 223 25.68 -12.89 2.08
C GLU A 223 26.62 -11.71 1.88
N THR A 224 26.65 -11.13 0.67
CA THR A 224 27.51 -9.98 0.36
C THR A 224 26.85 -8.63 0.61
N GLN A 225 25.53 -8.64 0.88
CA GLN A 225 24.67 -7.47 1.10
C GLN A 225 24.75 -6.47 -0.05
N LYS A 226 24.56 -6.97 -1.28
CA LYS A 226 24.65 -6.18 -2.52
C LYS A 226 23.52 -6.52 -3.48
N PHE A 227 23.04 -5.49 -4.18
CA PHE A 227 22.15 -5.71 -5.31
C PHE A 227 22.88 -6.41 -6.45
N ILE A 228 22.18 -7.35 -7.07
CA ILE A 228 22.55 -8.02 -8.31
C ILE A 228 21.84 -7.30 -9.46
N THR A 229 22.63 -6.92 -10.45
CA THR A 229 22.13 -6.23 -11.63
C THR A 229 21.59 -7.18 -12.70
N VAL A 230 20.75 -6.67 -13.59
CA VAL A 230 20.25 -7.41 -14.75
C VAL A 230 21.40 -7.88 -15.63
N GLY A 231 22.45 -7.08 -15.82
CA GLY A 231 23.62 -7.46 -16.61
C GLY A 231 24.42 -8.62 -16.01
N GLU A 232 24.40 -8.77 -14.69
CA GLU A 232 25.02 -9.91 -13.99
C GLU A 232 24.15 -11.18 -14.08
N LYS A 233 22.84 -11.06 -13.83
CA LYS A 233 21.91 -12.21 -13.80
C LYS A 233 21.46 -12.67 -15.19
N TYR A 234 21.33 -11.73 -16.13
CA TYR A 234 20.84 -11.93 -17.49
C TYR A 234 21.77 -11.25 -18.52
N PRO A 235 23.00 -11.77 -18.72
CA PRO A 235 24.00 -11.14 -19.60
C PRO A 235 23.61 -11.08 -21.08
N GLU A 236 22.61 -11.86 -21.51
CA GLU A 236 22.06 -11.86 -22.86
C GLU A 236 20.94 -10.82 -23.07
N GLY A 237 20.54 -10.11 -22.00
CA GLY A 237 19.42 -9.17 -22.00
C GLY A 237 18.18 -9.74 -21.32
N LEU A 238 17.28 -8.85 -20.91
CA LEU A 238 16.00 -9.15 -20.28
C LEU A 238 14.95 -8.18 -20.81
N THR A 239 13.72 -8.65 -20.98
CA THR A 239 12.58 -7.82 -21.38
C THR A 239 11.52 -7.79 -20.30
N ALA A 240 10.61 -6.82 -20.37
CA ALA A 240 9.46 -6.69 -19.47
C ALA A 240 8.16 -6.40 -20.22
N LEU A 241 7.02 -6.66 -19.58
CA LEU A 241 5.70 -6.24 -20.10
C LEU A 241 5.36 -4.78 -19.78
N ARG A 242 5.96 -4.22 -18.74
CA ARG A 242 5.70 -2.87 -18.23
C ARG A 242 7.01 -2.19 -17.84
N LYS A 243 7.14 -0.93 -18.23
CA LYS A 243 8.10 0.03 -17.68
C LYS A 243 7.35 1.21 -17.06
N SER A 244 7.79 1.63 -15.88
CA SER A 244 7.30 2.82 -15.17
C SER A 244 8.48 3.75 -14.93
N VAL A 245 8.33 5.03 -15.27
CA VAL A 245 9.28 6.10 -14.92
C VAL A 245 8.55 7.11 -14.05
N VAL A 246 9.07 7.36 -12.85
CA VAL A 246 8.48 8.25 -11.86
C VAL A 246 9.38 9.44 -11.65
N TYR A 247 8.81 10.63 -11.77
CA TYR A 247 9.49 11.90 -11.55
C TYR A 247 8.98 12.51 -10.25
N TYR A 248 9.90 12.70 -9.31
CA TYR A 248 9.63 13.35 -8.04
C TYR A 248 9.87 14.85 -8.13
N PRO A 249 9.16 15.67 -7.33
CA PRO A 249 9.35 17.10 -7.33
C PRO A 249 10.74 17.48 -6.79
N SER A 250 11.28 18.62 -7.21
CA SER A 250 12.64 19.04 -6.83
C SER A 250 12.82 19.34 -5.34
N ASP A 251 11.73 19.57 -4.62
CA ASP A 251 11.68 19.80 -3.18
C ASP A 251 11.38 18.52 -2.37
N LEU A 252 11.49 17.33 -2.99
CA LEU A 252 11.26 16.04 -2.31
C LEU A 252 12.04 15.91 -1.00
N TYR A 253 13.33 16.28 -1.00
CA TYR A 253 14.21 16.13 0.16
C TYR A 253 14.08 17.25 1.19
N ASP A 254 13.20 18.24 0.97
CA ASP A 254 12.80 19.20 2.00
C ASP A 254 11.80 18.58 3.01
N ILE A 255 11.26 17.40 2.69
CA ILE A 255 10.35 16.64 3.56
C ILE A 255 11.11 16.09 4.78
N LYS A 256 10.44 16.12 5.93
CA LYS A 256 10.94 15.58 7.18
C LYS A 256 10.07 14.44 7.70
N TRP A 257 10.72 13.43 8.24
CA TRP A 257 10.14 12.48 9.17
C TRP A 257 9.68 13.21 10.44
N GLN A 258 8.66 12.67 11.11
CA GLN A 258 8.06 13.28 12.31
C GLN A 258 9.02 13.48 13.48
N ASP A 259 10.15 12.75 13.51
CA ASP A 259 11.23 12.94 14.49
C ASP A 259 12.21 14.08 14.12
N GLY A 260 11.98 14.78 13.01
CA GLY A 260 12.79 15.89 12.52
C GLY A 260 13.89 15.51 11.51
N SER A 261 14.10 14.21 11.29
CA SER A 261 15.06 13.70 10.31
C SER A 261 14.63 14.06 8.88
N ASN A 262 15.56 14.40 8.00
CA ASN A 262 15.24 14.65 6.59
C ASN A 262 14.92 13.34 5.89
N LEU A 263 14.01 13.34 4.90
CA LEU A 263 13.87 12.23 3.96
C LEU A 263 15.14 12.14 3.10
N THR A 264 15.69 10.94 2.90
CA THR A 264 16.87 10.72 2.05
C THR A 264 16.69 9.51 1.13
N LEU A 265 17.56 9.38 0.13
CA LEU A 265 17.53 8.26 -0.82
C LEU A 265 17.68 6.89 -0.12
N ALA A 266 18.36 6.85 1.03
CA ALA A 266 18.47 5.65 1.85
C ALA A 266 17.10 5.09 2.28
N ASP A 267 16.12 5.96 2.56
CA ASP A 267 14.77 5.55 2.95
C ASP A 267 14.06 4.78 1.82
N PHE A 268 14.34 5.10 0.55
CA PHE A 268 13.78 4.40 -0.62
C PHE A 268 14.44 3.01 -0.83
N ILE A 269 15.70 2.84 -0.40
CA ILE A 269 16.49 1.65 -0.69
C ILE A 269 16.22 0.55 0.34
N LEU A 270 16.19 0.88 1.63
CA LEU A 270 16.10 -0.14 2.68
C LEU A 270 14.82 -0.98 2.60
N GLY A 271 13.67 -0.35 2.29
CA GLY A 271 12.42 -1.07 2.10
C GLY A 271 12.50 -2.14 0.99
N ASN A 272 13.29 -1.90 -0.05
CA ASN A 272 13.52 -2.89 -1.10
C ASN A 272 14.42 -4.04 -0.63
N ILE A 273 15.48 -3.75 0.11
CA ILE A 273 16.37 -4.77 0.69
C ILE A 273 15.56 -5.74 1.59
N MET A 274 14.68 -5.19 2.42
CA MET A 274 13.82 -5.96 3.34
C MET A 274 12.95 -7.01 2.64
N THR A 275 12.51 -6.75 1.40
CA THR A 275 11.73 -7.71 0.59
C THR A 275 12.52 -9.00 0.34
N TYR A 276 13.82 -8.91 0.10
CA TYR A 276 14.68 -10.06 -0.17
C TYR A 276 15.16 -10.74 1.11
N GLU A 277 15.61 -9.94 2.08
CA GLU A 277 16.17 -10.42 3.34
C GLU A 277 15.19 -11.32 4.10
N ARG A 278 13.91 -10.95 4.17
CA ARG A 278 12.91 -11.76 4.87
C ARG A 278 12.62 -13.11 4.22
N ALA A 279 12.90 -13.26 2.92
CA ALA A 279 12.60 -14.50 2.19
C ALA A 279 13.84 -15.40 1.97
N ASN A 280 15.03 -14.98 2.42
CA ASN A 280 16.27 -15.74 2.24
C ASN A 280 16.69 -16.43 3.55
N GLU A 281 16.78 -17.76 3.57
CA GLU A 281 17.19 -18.54 4.74
C GLU A 281 18.56 -18.16 5.34
N ALA A 282 19.45 -17.58 4.52
CA ALA A 282 20.75 -17.09 5.00
C ALA A 282 20.66 -15.78 5.79
N SER A 283 19.51 -15.08 5.73
CA SER A 283 19.30 -13.82 6.43
C SER A 283 19.03 -14.04 7.92
N PRO A 284 19.61 -13.22 8.81
CA PRO A 284 19.23 -13.19 10.23
C PRO A 284 17.75 -12.86 10.46
N ILE A 285 17.09 -12.21 9.50
CA ILE A 285 15.67 -11.83 9.58
C ILE A 285 14.75 -12.71 8.75
N TYR A 286 15.22 -13.88 8.30
CA TYR A 286 14.43 -14.85 7.53
C TYR A 286 13.09 -15.18 8.21
N ASP A 287 12.02 -15.16 7.43
CA ASP A 287 10.66 -15.47 7.83
C ASP A 287 10.01 -16.35 6.77
N GLU A 288 9.80 -17.63 7.10
CA GLU A 288 9.21 -18.62 6.20
C GLU A 288 7.84 -18.15 5.67
N ALA A 289 7.07 -17.41 6.46
CA ALA A 289 5.77 -16.87 6.05
C ALA A 289 5.87 -15.74 5.01
N ALA A 290 7.07 -15.20 4.75
CA ALA A 290 7.32 -14.23 3.67
C ALA A 290 7.61 -14.91 2.32
N VAL A 291 8.10 -16.15 2.32
CA VAL A 291 8.58 -16.87 1.12
C VAL A 291 7.52 -16.97 0.02
N PRO A 292 6.27 -17.41 0.28
CA PRO A 292 5.28 -17.57 -0.79
C PRO A 292 5.00 -16.27 -1.56
N SER A 293 4.94 -15.14 -0.84
CA SER A 293 4.71 -13.82 -1.44
C SER A 293 5.94 -13.33 -2.22
N PHE A 294 7.14 -13.65 -1.75
CA PHE A 294 8.39 -13.29 -2.41
C PHE A 294 8.61 -14.07 -3.71
N GLU A 295 8.28 -15.37 -3.73
CA GLU A 295 8.36 -16.18 -4.95
C GLU A 295 7.46 -15.60 -6.05
N GLN A 296 6.21 -15.24 -5.71
CA GLN A 296 5.31 -14.58 -6.65
C GLN A 296 5.85 -13.23 -7.15
N PHE A 297 6.47 -12.45 -6.27
CA PHE A 297 7.16 -11.22 -6.65
C PHE A 297 8.28 -11.49 -7.67
N GLN A 298 9.16 -12.47 -7.41
CA GLN A 298 10.27 -12.83 -8.30
C GLN A 298 9.82 -13.28 -9.69
N GLU A 299 8.64 -13.90 -9.81
CA GLU A 299 8.12 -14.32 -11.12
C GLU A 299 7.85 -13.14 -12.06
N SER A 300 7.44 -11.99 -11.52
CA SER A 300 7.02 -10.84 -12.32
C SER A 300 7.95 -9.63 -12.22
N PHE A 301 8.82 -9.57 -11.21
CA PHE A 301 9.78 -8.48 -11.08
C PHE A 301 10.86 -8.59 -12.15
N ARG A 302 11.18 -7.48 -12.81
CA ARG A 302 12.24 -7.42 -13.83
C ARG A 302 13.33 -6.41 -13.48
N GLY A 303 13.18 -5.67 -12.40
CA GLY A 303 14.21 -4.81 -11.84
C GLY A 303 13.81 -3.34 -11.76
N TRP A 304 14.65 -2.55 -11.10
CA TRP A 304 14.47 -1.11 -10.95
C TRP A 304 15.82 -0.40 -10.86
N ARG A 305 15.84 0.90 -11.09
CA ARG A 305 17.03 1.73 -10.91
C ARG A 305 16.68 3.17 -10.59
N ILE A 306 17.63 3.83 -9.94
CA ILE A 306 17.64 5.28 -9.76
C ILE A 306 18.34 5.87 -10.98
N VAL A 307 17.59 6.59 -11.81
CA VAL A 307 18.09 7.23 -13.04
C VAL A 307 18.78 8.56 -12.71
N GLN A 308 18.25 9.25 -11.70
CA GLN A 308 18.76 10.52 -11.20
C GLN A 308 18.41 10.63 -9.72
N GLU A 309 19.34 11.14 -8.90
CA GLU A 309 19.16 11.22 -7.44
C GLU A 309 18.45 12.51 -7.00
N ASP A 310 18.69 13.64 -7.69
CA ASP A 310 18.11 14.96 -7.36
C ASP A 310 17.93 15.85 -8.63
N PRO A 311 16.69 16.27 -8.98
CA PRO A 311 15.42 15.68 -8.52
C PRO A 311 15.38 14.17 -8.78
N LEU A 312 14.76 13.43 -7.87
CA LEU A 312 14.73 11.97 -7.93
C LEU A 312 13.92 11.48 -9.14
N VAL A 313 14.51 10.57 -9.91
CA VAL A 313 13.85 9.84 -11.00
C VAL A 313 14.10 8.35 -10.83
N ILE A 314 13.02 7.59 -10.66
CA ILE A 314 13.07 6.13 -10.51
C ILE A 314 12.44 5.47 -11.72
N GLU A 315 13.06 4.39 -12.18
CA GLU A 315 12.57 3.57 -13.26
C GLU A 315 12.41 2.12 -12.79
N ALA A 316 11.31 1.46 -13.15
CA ALA A 316 11.05 0.08 -12.76
C ALA A 316 10.34 -0.73 -13.84
N TYR A 317 10.60 -2.03 -13.81
CA TYR A 317 10.27 -3.00 -14.84
C TYR A 317 9.56 -4.21 -14.23
N SER A 318 8.48 -4.66 -14.85
CA SER A 318 7.75 -5.81 -14.37
C SER A 318 6.92 -6.45 -15.48
N ASP A 319 6.64 -7.73 -15.33
CA ASP A 319 5.62 -8.45 -16.09
C ASP A 319 4.23 -8.34 -15.45
N LEU A 320 4.14 -7.85 -14.21
CA LEU A 320 2.87 -7.51 -13.56
C LEU A 320 2.41 -6.12 -14.03
N TYR A 321 1.23 -6.05 -14.62
CA TYR A 321 0.63 -4.81 -15.10
C TYR A 321 -0.80 -4.64 -14.59
N GLY A 322 -1.30 -3.41 -14.42
CA GLY A 322 -2.70 -3.10 -14.10
C GLY A 322 -3.52 -2.70 -15.32
N LEU A 323 -4.84 -2.76 -15.20
CA LEU A 323 -5.76 -2.36 -16.28
C LEU A 323 -5.78 -0.84 -16.50
N ASP A 324 -5.53 -0.06 -15.45
CA ASP A 324 -5.41 1.40 -15.50
C ASP A 324 -3.91 1.78 -15.47
N ALA A 325 -3.48 2.73 -16.30
CA ALA A 325 -2.10 3.22 -16.36
C ALA A 325 -1.65 3.79 -14.99
N GLU A 326 -2.55 4.39 -14.24
CA GLU A 326 -2.34 4.94 -12.91
C GLU A 326 -2.00 3.84 -11.88
N ALA A 327 -2.49 2.61 -12.10
CA ALA A 327 -2.17 1.44 -11.28
C ALA A 327 -0.86 0.74 -11.70
N ASN A 328 -0.20 1.23 -12.75
CA ASN A 328 1.08 0.73 -13.25
C ASN A 328 2.28 1.58 -12.81
N VAL A 329 2.04 2.67 -12.10
CA VAL A 329 3.10 3.55 -11.58
C VAL A 329 3.74 2.91 -10.35
N ALA A 330 5.00 2.49 -10.47
CA ALA A 330 5.77 1.93 -9.37
C ALA A 330 6.42 3.07 -8.57
N THR A 331 5.81 3.45 -7.44
CA THR A 331 6.21 4.68 -6.73
C THR A 331 7.58 4.55 -6.07
N PHE A 332 7.81 3.53 -5.24
CA PHE A 332 8.95 3.40 -4.32
C PHE A 332 9.00 4.43 -3.19
N PHE A 333 7.97 5.27 -3.02
CA PHE A 333 7.95 6.25 -1.93
C PHE A 333 7.91 5.53 -0.56
N PRO A 334 8.75 5.89 0.41
CA PRO A 334 9.02 5.04 1.58
C PRO A 334 8.04 5.26 2.75
N GLY A 335 6.74 5.45 2.51
CA GLY A 335 5.76 5.65 3.60
C GLY A 335 5.85 4.55 4.67
N GLY A 336 6.01 4.93 5.95
CA GLY A 336 6.24 3.99 7.07
C GLY A 336 7.63 3.33 7.11
N GLY A 337 8.56 3.70 6.23
CA GLY A 337 9.82 3.00 5.97
C GLY A 337 11.09 3.75 6.33
N ALA A 338 11.07 4.65 7.33
CA ALA A 338 12.26 5.40 7.74
C ALA A 338 13.42 4.44 8.05
N TRP A 339 14.58 4.66 7.43
CA TRP A 339 15.63 3.64 7.44
C TRP A 339 16.13 3.33 8.86
N HIS A 340 16.18 4.35 9.73
CA HIS A 340 16.64 4.23 11.10
C HIS A 340 15.59 3.54 11.99
N LEU A 341 14.30 3.75 11.73
CA LEU A 341 13.20 3.02 12.38
C LEU A 341 13.26 1.52 12.06
N LEU A 342 13.45 1.19 10.79
CA LEU A 342 13.59 -0.19 10.33
C LEU A 342 14.89 -0.81 10.82
N GLY A 343 16.01 -0.07 10.81
CA GLY A 343 17.32 -0.51 11.29
C GLY A 343 17.27 -1.03 12.74
N MET A 344 16.60 -0.31 13.63
CA MET A 344 16.36 -0.75 15.01
C MET A 344 15.56 -2.06 15.08
N GLY A 345 14.51 -2.19 14.26
CA GLY A 345 13.71 -3.41 14.16
C GLY A 345 14.51 -4.60 13.63
N ILE A 346 15.33 -4.37 12.59
CA ILE A 346 16.23 -5.37 12.01
C ILE A 346 17.18 -5.92 13.07
N MET A 347 17.74 -5.06 13.93
CA MET A 347 18.63 -5.49 15.02
C MET A 347 17.90 -6.37 16.05
N ALA A 348 16.66 -6.01 16.43
CA ALA A 348 15.86 -6.80 17.38
C ALA A 348 15.46 -8.16 16.81
N GLU A 349 15.04 -8.19 15.54
CA GLU A 349 14.70 -9.40 14.79
C GLU A 349 15.92 -10.33 14.64
N SER A 350 17.06 -9.77 14.22
CA SER A 350 18.31 -10.50 14.01
C SER A 350 18.85 -11.13 15.30
N ALA A 351 18.60 -10.48 16.45
CA ALA A 351 18.94 -10.99 17.76
C ALA A 351 18.00 -12.10 18.25
N GLY A 352 16.87 -12.33 17.56
CA GLY A 352 15.82 -13.25 17.98
C GLY A 352 15.10 -12.81 19.25
N GLU A 353 15.07 -11.51 19.54
CA GLU A 353 14.43 -10.95 20.75
C GLU A 353 12.99 -10.50 20.47
N LEU A 354 12.69 -10.15 19.22
CA LEU A 354 11.36 -9.81 18.69
C LEU A 354 11.17 -10.49 17.33
N ALA A 355 9.92 -10.62 16.90
CA ALA A 355 9.57 -11.09 15.55
C ALA A 355 8.68 -10.06 14.83
N PHE A 356 8.95 -9.76 13.55
CA PHE A 356 8.16 -8.83 12.74
C PHE A 356 6.76 -9.37 12.46
N SER A 357 6.63 -10.66 12.16
CA SER A 357 5.36 -11.32 11.85
C SER A 357 4.83 -12.12 13.04
N SER A 358 3.50 -12.23 13.12
CA SER A 358 2.86 -13.03 14.17
C SER A 358 3.18 -14.52 14.06
N ASP A 359 3.29 -15.06 12.84
CA ASP A 359 3.58 -16.48 12.62
C ASP A 359 4.97 -16.87 13.14
N LYS A 360 5.99 -16.05 12.83
CA LYS A 360 7.34 -16.23 13.37
C LYS A 360 7.40 -15.97 14.88
N ALA A 361 6.65 -14.98 15.39
CA ALA A 361 6.54 -14.71 16.83
C ALA A 361 6.03 -15.94 17.59
N ASP A 362 4.93 -16.53 17.11
CA ASP A 362 4.33 -17.74 17.66
C ASP A 362 5.31 -18.92 17.58
N ALA A 363 5.95 -19.14 16.43
CA ALA A 363 6.88 -20.25 16.20
C ALA A 363 8.17 -20.17 17.04
N LYS A 364 8.63 -18.96 17.36
CA LYS A 364 9.85 -18.72 18.16
C LYS A 364 9.58 -18.43 19.64
N GLU A 365 8.30 -18.33 20.04
CA GLU A 365 7.88 -17.95 21.39
C GLU A 365 8.48 -16.59 21.83
N VAL A 366 8.52 -15.63 20.92
CA VAL A 366 8.98 -14.24 21.17
C VAL A 366 7.84 -13.24 20.96
N GLU A 367 8.01 -12.01 21.43
CA GLU A 367 6.98 -10.98 21.27
C GLU A 367 6.84 -10.54 19.80
N TRP A 368 5.60 -10.46 19.32
CA TRP A 368 5.29 -9.85 18.03
C TRP A 368 5.55 -8.34 18.12
N MET A 369 6.53 -7.88 17.34
CA MET A 369 7.12 -6.56 17.45
C MET A 369 6.07 -5.45 17.42
N ASN A 370 6.11 -4.58 18.44
CA ASN A 370 5.23 -3.44 18.59
C ASN A 370 6.03 -2.15 18.84
N TYR A 371 5.85 -1.16 17.97
CA TYR A 371 6.56 0.13 18.05
C TYR A 371 5.85 1.17 18.93
N ILE A 372 4.62 0.90 19.39
CA ILE A 372 3.82 1.87 20.14
C ILE A 372 3.55 1.51 21.59
N ALA A 373 3.74 0.24 21.98
CA ALA A 373 3.40 -0.21 23.32
C ALA A 373 4.01 -1.58 23.64
N GLY A 374 3.86 -2.00 24.90
CA GLY A 374 4.18 -3.34 25.35
C GLY A 374 5.67 -3.58 25.60
N PRO A 375 6.05 -4.84 25.89
CA PRO A 375 7.41 -5.19 26.25
C PRO A 375 8.42 -4.96 25.12
N SER A 376 7.97 -4.86 23.86
CA SER A 376 8.81 -4.51 22.71
C SER A 376 9.56 -3.19 22.90
N LEU A 377 8.98 -2.19 23.57
CA LEU A 377 9.59 -0.86 23.70
C LEU A 377 10.93 -0.89 24.46
N GLU A 378 11.05 -1.71 25.50
CA GLU A 378 12.30 -1.84 26.25
C GLU A 378 13.41 -2.48 25.40
N ILE A 379 13.07 -3.48 24.60
CA ILE A 379 14.00 -4.17 23.68
C ILE A 379 14.43 -3.21 22.56
N LEU A 380 13.47 -2.54 21.92
CA LEU A 380 13.73 -1.57 20.86
C LEU A 380 14.59 -0.41 21.38
N LYS A 381 14.35 0.08 22.60
CA LYS A 381 15.20 1.11 23.22
C LYS A 381 16.64 0.63 23.42
N ALA A 382 16.84 -0.62 23.85
CA ALA A 382 18.18 -1.18 23.98
C ALA A 382 18.89 -1.28 22.62
N LYS A 383 18.17 -1.64 21.55
CA LYS A 383 18.73 -1.64 20.18
C LYS A 383 19.02 -0.26 19.65
N LEU A 384 18.21 0.73 19.98
CA LEU A 384 18.51 2.12 19.65
C LEU A 384 19.82 2.60 20.33
N ASP A 385 20.00 2.27 21.61
CA ASP A 385 21.24 2.62 22.34
C ASP A 385 22.47 1.95 21.73
N GLU A 386 22.35 0.69 21.34
CA GLU A 386 23.39 -0.07 20.62
C GLU A 386 23.69 0.56 19.26
N ALA A 387 22.65 0.85 18.47
CA ALA A 387 22.78 1.46 17.15
C ALA A 387 23.46 2.83 17.20
N ALA A 388 23.08 3.66 18.17
CA ALA A 388 23.68 4.98 18.38
C ALA A 388 25.15 4.88 18.81
N ALA A 389 25.49 3.96 19.73
CA ALA A 389 26.84 3.77 20.21
C ALA A 389 27.80 3.27 19.11
N ASP A 390 27.32 2.36 18.26
CA ASP A 390 28.11 1.72 17.22
C ASP A 390 28.09 2.47 15.88
N SER A 391 27.33 3.59 15.79
CA SER A 391 27.08 4.29 14.52
C SER A 391 26.54 3.34 13.44
N TYR A 392 25.59 2.49 13.84
CA TYR A 392 25.07 1.41 13.01
C TYR A 392 24.44 1.92 11.71
N ILE A 393 24.83 1.29 10.61
CA ILE A 393 24.22 1.45 9.28
C ILE A 393 23.72 0.05 8.86
N PRO A 394 22.39 -0.16 8.70
CA PRO A 394 21.87 -1.46 8.28
C PRO A 394 22.37 -1.79 6.88
N TYR A 395 22.76 -3.04 6.62
CA TYR A 395 23.26 -3.50 5.32
C TYR A 395 24.37 -2.59 4.74
N GLU A 396 25.34 -2.24 5.60
CA GLU A 396 26.42 -1.28 5.35
C GLU A 396 27.11 -1.43 3.97
N PRO A 397 27.40 -2.64 3.43
CA PRO A 397 28.06 -2.80 2.14
C PRO A 397 27.35 -2.12 0.96
N THR A 398 26.03 -1.92 1.06
CA THR A 398 25.24 -1.14 0.09
C THR A 398 24.86 0.23 0.66
N MET A 399 24.34 0.27 1.89
CA MET A 399 23.71 1.48 2.43
C MET A 399 24.71 2.60 2.77
N SER A 400 25.99 2.30 2.98
CA SER A 400 27.03 3.32 3.19
C SER A 400 27.29 4.22 1.98
N ALA A 401 26.82 3.82 0.79
CA ALA A 401 26.83 4.70 -0.39
C ALA A 401 25.78 5.83 -0.29
N TYR A 402 24.75 5.66 0.55
CA TYR A 402 23.59 6.53 0.65
C TYR A 402 23.40 7.15 2.04
N ILE A 403 24.08 6.63 3.05
CA ILE A 403 24.06 7.12 4.43
C ILE A 403 25.45 7.58 4.81
N THR A 404 25.58 8.86 5.15
CA THR A 404 26.82 9.38 5.73
C THR A 404 26.88 9.08 7.23
N PRO A 405 28.08 8.95 7.84
CA PRO A 405 28.19 8.77 9.29
C PRO A 405 27.53 9.89 10.11
N ASP A 406 27.60 11.13 9.62
CA ASP A 406 26.95 12.28 10.27
C ASP A 406 25.42 12.18 10.20
N GLU A 407 24.87 11.73 9.06
CA GLU A 407 23.43 11.45 8.94
C GLU A 407 23.01 10.33 9.90
N ALA A 408 23.76 9.23 9.97
CA ALA A 408 23.45 8.11 10.84
C ALA A 408 23.39 8.55 12.31
N ALA A 409 24.42 9.27 12.78
CA ALA A 409 24.48 9.81 14.13
C ALA A 409 23.30 10.77 14.42
N ALA A 410 22.96 11.65 13.47
CA ALA A 410 21.84 12.58 13.63
C ALA A 410 20.49 11.85 13.71
N ARG A 411 20.27 10.84 12.87
CA ARG A 411 19.04 10.04 12.82
C ARG A 411 18.83 9.23 14.10
N TRP A 412 19.89 8.61 14.63
CA TRP A 412 19.82 7.92 15.91
C TRP A 412 19.50 8.88 17.06
N SER A 413 20.15 10.05 17.11
CA SER A 413 19.88 11.07 18.12
C SER A 413 18.45 11.62 18.03
N ASN A 414 17.91 11.81 16.83
CA ASN A 414 16.51 12.23 16.64
C ASN A 414 15.53 11.18 17.14
N LEU A 415 15.77 9.90 16.87
CA LEU A 415 14.90 8.81 17.34
C LEU A 415 14.97 8.63 18.87
N GLU A 416 16.14 8.85 19.48
CA GLU A 416 16.28 8.90 20.94
C GLU A 416 15.45 10.04 21.55
N ALA A 417 15.52 11.23 20.96
CA ALA A 417 14.74 12.39 21.39
C ALA A 417 13.24 12.14 21.22
N TRP A 418 12.83 11.54 20.09
CA TRP A 418 11.46 11.15 19.84
C TRP A 418 10.94 10.19 20.90
N TYR A 419 11.66 9.12 21.19
CA TYR A 419 11.26 8.16 22.23
C TYR A 419 11.23 8.81 23.63
N ALA A 420 12.18 9.69 23.94
CA ALA A 420 12.20 10.39 25.22
C ALA A 420 10.98 11.34 25.39
N GLU A 421 10.49 11.92 24.30
CA GLU A 421 9.32 12.81 24.32
C GLU A 421 7.99 12.05 24.24
N LYS A 422 7.88 11.08 23.34
CA LYS A 422 6.62 10.39 22.98
C LYS A 422 6.43 9.04 23.66
N GLY A 423 7.49 8.45 24.18
CA GLY A 423 7.46 7.12 24.81
C GLY A 423 7.22 5.95 23.83
N HIS A 424 7.32 6.19 22.52
CA HIS A 424 7.18 5.18 21.49
C HIS A 424 8.10 5.47 20.30
N PHE A 425 8.17 4.52 19.35
CA PHE A 425 9.04 4.62 18.18
C PHE A 425 8.30 4.88 16.86
N TRP A 426 6.97 4.91 16.85
CA TRP A 426 6.22 5.18 15.60
C TRP A 426 6.52 6.57 15.04
N VAL A 427 7.17 6.61 13.88
CA VAL A 427 7.58 7.81 13.12
C VAL A 427 7.19 7.59 11.66
N ASP A 428 6.51 8.56 11.04
CA ASP A 428 6.11 8.48 9.63
C ASP A 428 6.05 9.90 8.99
N LEU A 429 5.42 10.09 7.84
CA LEU A 429 5.48 11.30 6.99
C LEU A 429 4.17 12.07 6.84
N GLY A 430 3.11 11.60 7.47
CA GLY A 430 1.75 12.08 7.23
C GLY A 430 1.36 13.37 7.95
N PRO A 431 0.10 13.80 7.74
CA PRO A 431 -0.45 15.05 8.28
C PRO A 431 -0.69 15.03 9.80
N TYR A 432 -0.71 13.85 10.42
CA TYR A 432 -0.74 13.68 11.87
C TYR A 432 0.47 12.86 12.33
N TYR A 433 0.85 13.01 13.59
CA TYR A 433 1.75 12.10 14.28
C TYR A 433 1.05 11.48 15.50
N LEU A 434 1.56 10.34 15.95
CA LEU A 434 1.11 9.69 17.18
C LEU A 434 1.66 10.49 18.36
N GLU A 435 0.77 11.08 19.17
CA GLU A 435 1.17 11.75 20.40
C GLU A 435 1.21 10.75 21.57
N ASP A 436 0.17 9.93 21.70
CA ASP A 436 0.06 8.92 22.75
C ASP A 436 -0.78 7.73 22.28
N ALA A 437 -0.44 6.53 22.76
CA ALA A 437 -1.23 5.31 22.58
C ALA A 437 -1.46 4.61 23.93
N PHE A 438 -2.72 4.28 24.21
CA PHE A 438 -3.15 3.61 25.44
C PHE A 438 -3.93 2.34 25.08
N PRO A 439 -3.24 1.20 24.82
CA PRO A 439 -3.91 -0.03 24.39
C PRO A 439 -4.88 -0.61 25.42
N VAL A 440 -4.60 -0.45 26.72
CA VAL A 440 -5.47 -0.96 27.80
C VAL A 440 -6.77 -0.16 27.89
N GLU A 441 -6.67 1.16 27.80
CA GLU A 441 -7.79 2.10 27.82
C GLU A 441 -8.52 2.17 26.47
N GLY A 442 -7.92 1.64 25.40
CA GLY A 442 -8.45 1.71 24.03
C GLY A 442 -8.52 3.15 23.53
N THR A 443 -7.45 3.93 23.69
CA THR A 443 -7.40 5.34 23.27
C THR A 443 -6.12 5.64 22.51
N VAL A 444 -6.23 6.43 21.44
CA VAL A 444 -5.10 6.96 20.66
C VAL A 444 -5.29 8.47 20.53
N LEU A 445 -4.21 9.22 20.74
CA LEU A 445 -4.16 10.67 20.52
C LEU A 445 -3.27 10.96 19.31
N LEU A 446 -3.86 11.56 18.28
CA LEU A 446 -3.13 12.07 17.13
C LEU A 446 -3.08 13.60 17.19
N LYS A 447 -1.93 14.17 16.84
CA LYS A 447 -1.76 15.62 16.71
C LYS A 447 -1.32 15.98 15.30
N ARG A 448 -1.72 17.16 14.82
CA ARG A 448 -1.31 17.67 13.52
C ARG A 448 0.22 17.75 13.48
N ASN A 449 0.82 17.19 12.44
CA ASN A 449 2.23 17.38 12.11
C ASN A 449 2.43 18.83 11.61
N PRO A 450 3.17 19.68 12.36
CA PRO A 450 3.39 21.07 11.98
C PRO A 450 4.30 21.21 10.73
N ASP A 451 5.13 20.20 10.47
CA ASP A 451 6.07 20.18 9.35
C ASP A 451 5.47 19.56 8.07
N PHE A 452 4.20 19.14 8.13
CA PHE A 452 3.49 18.65 6.95
C PHE A 452 3.27 19.79 5.95
N THR A 453 3.85 19.64 4.75
CA THR A 453 4.06 20.76 3.80
C THR A 453 2.88 21.07 2.91
N ASP A 454 1.94 20.13 2.71
CA ASP A 454 0.84 20.38 1.78
C ASP A 454 -0.15 21.43 2.31
N PRO A 455 -0.66 22.29 1.42
CA PRO A 455 -1.80 23.14 1.73
C PRO A 455 -2.99 22.32 2.22
N ALA A 456 -3.65 22.83 3.27
CA ALA A 456 -4.77 22.15 3.90
C ALA A 456 -5.97 21.96 2.94
N ASP A 457 -6.06 22.74 1.87
CA ASP A 457 -7.14 22.68 0.87
C ASP A 457 -6.87 21.74 -0.32
N LYS A 458 -5.65 21.20 -0.45
CA LYS A 458 -5.21 20.34 -1.58
C LYS A 458 -6.22 19.23 -1.94
N TRP A 459 -6.77 18.58 -0.93
CA TRP A 459 -7.65 17.40 -1.09
C TRP A 459 -9.14 17.67 -0.83
N LEU A 460 -9.54 18.91 -0.54
CA LEU A 460 -10.94 19.22 -0.17
C LEU A 460 -11.96 18.96 -1.29
N ARG A 461 -11.51 18.89 -2.55
CA ARG A 461 -12.36 18.51 -3.70
C ARG A 461 -13.00 17.12 -3.57
N PHE A 462 -12.49 16.27 -2.67
CA PHE A 462 -13.02 14.93 -2.40
C PHE A 462 -13.92 14.84 -1.17
N GLN A 463 -14.38 15.96 -0.61
CA GLN A 463 -15.34 15.92 0.50
C GLN A 463 -16.75 15.47 0.07
N GLU A 464 -17.09 15.62 -1.22
CA GLU A 464 -18.39 15.23 -1.74
C GLU A 464 -18.24 14.57 -3.11
N PRO A 465 -18.83 13.37 -3.32
CA PRO A 465 -18.80 12.72 -4.61
C PRO A 465 -19.64 13.49 -5.63
N MET A 466 -19.09 13.66 -6.83
CA MET A 466 -19.82 14.23 -7.96
C MET A 466 -20.79 13.20 -8.56
N ILE A 467 -21.83 12.84 -7.81
CA ILE A 467 -22.87 11.92 -8.31
C ILE A 467 -23.77 12.68 -9.28
N ALA A 468 -23.77 12.26 -10.54
CA ALA A 468 -24.53 12.92 -11.59
C ALA A 468 -26.06 12.72 -11.43
N ASP A 469 -26.82 13.80 -11.60
CA ASP A 469 -28.25 13.80 -11.82
C ASP A 469 -28.52 13.77 -13.33
N VAL A 470 -29.31 12.78 -13.79
CA VAL A 470 -29.63 12.59 -15.22
C VAL A 470 -31.11 12.83 -15.47
N VAL A 471 -31.42 13.73 -16.39
CA VAL A 471 -32.76 13.97 -16.91
C VAL A 471 -32.78 13.58 -18.39
N VAL A 472 -33.75 12.75 -18.76
CA VAL A 472 -33.97 12.35 -20.15
C VAL A 472 -35.28 12.96 -20.62
N ASP A 473 -35.23 13.77 -21.66
CA ASP A 473 -36.41 14.36 -22.31
C ASP A 473 -36.58 13.80 -23.72
N GLY A 474 -37.81 13.55 -24.13
CA GLY A 474 -38.12 12.97 -25.43
C GLY A 474 -39.53 12.37 -25.52
N PRO A 475 -39.86 11.73 -26.64
CA PRO A 475 -41.21 11.24 -26.89
C PRO A 475 -41.61 10.13 -25.92
N GLY A 476 -42.77 10.28 -25.25
CA GLY A 476 -43.33 9.28 -24.32
C GLY A 476 -43.90 8.02 -24.99
N ARG A 477 -43.93 7.98 -26.33
CA ARG A 477 -44.32 6.80 -27.12
C ARG A 477 -43.51 6.76 -28.41
N VAL A 478 -43.01 5.58 -28.72
CA VAL A 478 -42.18 5.32 -29.91
C VAL A 478 -42.85 4.25 -30.79
N THR A 479 -42.82 4.44 -32.11
CA THR A 479 -43.31 3.44 -33.07
C THR A 479 -42.17 2.49 -33.43
N ILE A 480 -42.44 1.17 -33.47
CA ILE A 480 -41.44 0.18 -33.88
C ILE A 480 -40.98 0.49 -35.32
N GLY A 481 -39.68 0.64 -35.51
CA GLY A 481 -39.06 0.93 -36.81
C GLY A 481 -38.92 2.42 -37.14
N GLU A 482 -39.35 3.32 -36.26
CA GLU A 482 -39.15 4.77 -36.41
C GLU A 482 -38.03 5.28 -35.48
N GLU A 483 -37.30 6.28 -35.96
CA GLU A 483 -36.27 6.97 -35.17
C GLU A 483 -36.92 7.84 -34.08
N ALA A 484 -36.32 7.85 -32.89
CA ALA A 484 -36.67 8.77 -31.82
C ALA A 484 -35.42 9.37 -31.19
N THR A 485 -35.48 10.66 -30.93
CA THR A 485 -34.41 11.42 -30.30
C THR A 485 -34.79 11.70 -28.85
N TYR A 486 -33.83 11.51 -27.95
CA TYR A 486 -33.92 11.90 -26.56
C TYR A 486 -32.76 12.83 -26.23
N ASP A 487 -33.06 13.92 -25.54
CA ASP A 487 -32.07 14.82 -24.96
C ASP A 487 -31.73 14.32 -23.56
N VAL A 488 -30.44 14.11 -23.31
CA VAL A 488 -29.94 13.67 -22.00
C VAL A 488 -29.18 14.83 -21.37
N LEU A 489 -29.75 15.39 -20.30
CA LEU A 489 -29.11 16.41 -19.49
C LEU A 489 -28.47 15.76 -18.27
N VAL A 490 -27.15 15.92 -18.14
CA VAL A 490 -26.36 15.43 -17.00
C VAL A 490 -25.89 16.62 -16.19
N THR A 491 -26.23 16.65 -14.91
CA THR A 491 -25.90 17.77 -14.00
C THR A 491 -25.31 17.28 -12.69
N PHE A 492 -24.63 18.17 -11.97
CA PHE A 492 -24.28 17.98 -10.56
C PHE A 492 -24.64 19.27 -9.82
N LYS A 493 -25.48 19.16 -8.78
CA LYS A 493 -26.01 20.32 -8.03
C LYS A 493 -26.68 21.39 -8.90
N GLY A 494 -27.33 20.96 -9.99
CA GLY A 494 -28.03 21.85 -10.92
C GLY A 494 -27.12 22.57 -11.92
N GLU A 495 -25.80 22.35 -11.88
CA GLU A 495 -24.86 22.82 -12.90
C GLU A 495 -24.56 21.70 -13.90
N ALA A 496 -24.22 22.06 -15.15
CA ALA A 496 -23.87 21.08 -16.17
C ALA A 496 -22.65 20.25 -15.72
N TYR A 497 -22.77 18.93 -15.82
CA TYR A 497 -21.65 18.05 -15.49
C TYR A 497 -20.50 18.29 -16.49
N PRO A 498 -19.23 18.41 -16.04
CA PRO A 498 -18.13 18.68 -16.94
C PRO A 498 -18.01 17.60 -18.02
N THR A 499 -18.03 17.99 -19.30
CA THR A 499 -17.98 17.02 -20.42
C THR A 499 -16.69 16.20 -20.41
N SER A 500 -15.57 16.77 -19.93
CA SER A 500 -14.30 16.06 -19.74
C SER A 500 -14.41 14.86 -18.80
N ASP A 501 -15.40 14.87 -17.91
CA ASP A 501 -15.55 13.89 -16.84
C ASP A 501 -16.62 12.84 -17.21
N ILE A 502 -17.20 12.92 -18.42
CA ILE A 502 -18.15 11.95 -18.97
C ILE A 502 -17.46 11.09 -20.02
N ASN A 503 -17.10 9.86 -19.64
CA ASN A 503 -16.51 8.90 -20.57
C ASN A 503 -17.56 8.29 -21.54
N THR A 504 -18.70 7.84 -21.01
CA THR A 504 -19.72 7.18 -21.84
C THR A 504 -21.13 7.35 -21.25
N VAL A 505 -22.13 7.48 -22.12
CA VAL A 505 -23.56 7.39 -21.74
C VAL A 505 -24.10 6.07 -22.27
N LYS A 506 -24.46 5.16 -21.35
CA LYS A 506 -25.08 3.86 -21.68
C LYS A 506 -26.57 3.94 -21.46
N TYR A 507 -27.35 3.36 -22.38
CA TYR A 507 -28.79 3.28 -22.29
C TYR A 507 -29.26 1.88 -22.66
N LEU A 508 -30.46 1.52 -22.20
CA LEU A 508 -31.19 0.31 -22.59
C LEU A 508 -32.50 0.76 -23.24
N VAL A 509 -32.84 0.16 -24.38
CA VAL A 509 -34.10 0.41 -25.12
C VAL A 509 -35.05 -0.76 -24.93
#